data_AF-A0A554FYZ6-F1
#
_entry.id   AF-A0A554FYZ6-F1
#
_cell.length_a   1.000
_cell.length_b   1.000
_cell.length_c   1.000
_cell.angle_alpha   90.00
_cell.angle_beta   90.00
_cell.angle_gamma   90.00
#
_symmetry.space_group_name_H-M   'P 1'
#
loop_
_entity.id
_entity.type
_entity.pdbx_description
1 polymer ?
#
loop_
_entity_poly.entity_id
_entity_poly.type
_entity_poly.pdbx_seq_one_letter_code
_entity_poly.pdbx_strand_id
1 'polypeptide(L)'
;MLGGPERVQAVLDDVTTAPIPEAEKALFAFVDKLNDAPGDVRREDVERLKAAGWSDEAIYDAVSVCALFNFYNRWIDGTGVQGLSPDLYAKSAKRMAAGGYLPAPPPADAPKPPSDGEPER
;
A
#
# COMPACT_ATOMS: atom_id res chain seq x y z
N MET A 1 -3.48 6.11 -10.81
CA MET A 1 -4.43 5.66 -9.76
C MET A 1 -5.74 5.27 -10.43
N LEU A 2 -6.41 4.23 -9.95
CA LEU A 2 -7.55 3.52 -10.57
C LEU A 2 -8.83 4.36 -10.81
N GLY A 3 -8.77 5.68 -11.06
CA GLY A 3 -9.88 6.46 -11.62
C GLY A 3 -11.14 6.65 -10.76
N GLY A 4 -11.26 6.03 -9.59
CA GLY A 4 -12.38 6.20 -8.65
C GLY A 4 -12.65 4.96 -7.78
N PRO A 5 -13.47 5.09 -6.73
CA PRO A 5 -13.75 4.00 -5.78
C PRO A 5 -14.44 2.79 -6.43
N GLU A 6 -15.33 3.01 -7.41
CA GLU A 6 -16.02 1.95 -8.16
C GLU A 6 -15.04 1.01 -8.87
N ARG A 7 -14.02 1.56 -9.54
CA ARG A 7 -13.01 0.75 -10.23
C ARG A 7 -12.09 0.04 -9.25
N VAL A 8 -11.77 0.67 -8.10
CA VAL A 8 -11.05 -0.01 -7.02
C VAL A 8 -11.85 -1.21 -6.52
N GLN A 9 -13.15 -1.02 -6.26
CA GLN A 9 -14.03 -2.10 -5.80
C GLN A 9 -14.10 -3.23 -6.82
N ALA A 10 -14.25 -2.93 -8.11
CA ALA A 10 -14.26 -3.95 -9.16
C ALA A 10 -12.97 -4.80 -9.18
N VAL A 11 -11.80 -4.16 -8.98
CA VAL A 11 -10.52 -4.89 -8.87
C VAL A 11 -10.45 -5.76 -7.62
N LEU A 12 -10.98 -5.27 -6.49
CA LEU A 12 -11.04 -6.03 -5.24
C LEU A 12 -11.99 -7.23 -5.32
N ASP A 13 -13.11 -7.08 -6.04
CA ASP A 13 -14.10 -8.15 -6.22
C ASP A 13 -13.55 -9.25 -7.13
N ASP A 14 -13.03 -8.86 -8.30
CA ASP A 14 -12.38 -9.77 -9.24
C ASP A 14 -11.54 -9.02 -10.29
N VAL A 15 -10.22 -9.09 -10.14
CA VAL A 15 -9.24 -8.49 -11.05
C VAL A 15 -9.45 -8.91 -12.51
N THR A 16 -9.88 -10.16 -12.76
CA THR A 16 -9.96 -10.72 -14.12
C THR A 16 -11.10 -10.10 -14.92
N THR A 17 -12.20 -9.76 -14.25
CA THR A 17 -13.39 -9.12 -14.83
C THR A 17 -13.43 -7.60 -14.68
N ALA A 18 -12.55 -7.03 -13.84
CA ALA A 18 -12.47 -5.60 -13.62
C ALA A 18 -12.20 -4.79 -14.91
N PRO A 19 -12.79 -3.57 -15.04
CA PRO A 19 -12.64 -2.71 -16.21
C PRO A 19 -11.32 -1.91 -16.16
N ILE A 20 -10.21 -2.65 -16.17
CA ILE A 20 -8.82 -2.15 -16.19
C ILE A 20 -8.08 -2.68 -17.43
N PRO A 21 -7.03 -1.98 -17.90
CA PRO A 21 -6.19 -2.46 -18.99
C PRO A 21 -5.62 -3.86 -18.74
N GLU A 22 -5.48 -4.66 -19.79
CA GLU A 22 -4.91 -6.01 -19.71
C GLU A 22 -3.48 -6.02 -19.13
N ALA A 23 -2.70 -4.96 -19.37
CA ALA A 23 -1.39 -4.79 -18.75
C ALA A 23 -1.47 -4.70 -17.22
N GLU A 24 -2.48 -4.01 -16.68
CA GLU A 24 -2.71 -3.93 -15.23
C GLU A 24 -3.15 -5.28 -14.67
N LYS A 25 -4.02 -6.02 -15.38
CA LYS A 25 -4.40 -7.39 -14.98
C LYS A 25 -3.19 -8.33 -14.92
N ALA A 26 -2.28 -8.23 -15.89
CA ALA A 26 -1.04 -9.01 -15.87
C ALA A 26 -0.16 -8.67 -14.67
N LEU A 27 -0.06 -7.39 -14.31
CA LEU A 27 0.66 -6.95 -13.11
C LEU A 27 0.04 -7.50 -11.84
N PHE A 28 -1.29 -7.42 -11.70
CA PHE A 28 -1.99 -7.97 -10.53
C PHE A 28 -1.87 -9.49 -10.44
N ALA A 29 -1.96 -10.23 -11.56
CA ALA A 29 -1.74 -11.67 -11.56
C ALA A 29 -0.32 -12.06 -11.11
N PHE A 30 0.69 -11.26 -11.46
CA PHE A 30 2.05 -11.43 -10.94
C PHE A 30 2.14 -11.15 -9.44
N VAL A 31 1.53 -10.06 -8.97
CA VAL A 31 1.53 -9.68 -7.55
C VAL A 31 0.81 -10.72 -6.70
N ASP A 32 -0.29 -11.29 -7.20
CA ASP A 32 -1.04 -12.37 -6.55
C ASP A 32 -0.15 -13.62 -6.36
N LYS A 33 0.52 -14.05 -7.43
CA LYS A 33 1.50 -15.14 -7.36
C LYS A 33 2.65 -14.84 -6.40
N LEU A 34 3.19 -13.62 -6.42
CA LEU A 34 4.28 -13.20 -5.53
C LEU A 34 3.84 -13.20 -4.06
N ASN A 35 2.59 -12.84 -3.79
CA ASN A 35 2.02 -12.81 -2.45
C ASN A 35 1.85 -14.23 -1.88
N ASP A 36 1.28 -15.14 -2.67
CA ASP A 36 0.88 -16.46 -2.20
C ASP A 36 2.00 -17.51 -2.29
N ALA A 37 2.79 -17.44 -3.36
CA ALA A 37 3.84 -18.41 -3.67
C ALA A 37 5.10 -17.71 -4.19
N PRO A 38 5.78 -16.87 -3.38
CA PRO A 38 6.99 -16.15 -3.81
C PRO A 38 8.10 -17.10 -4.28
N GLY A 39 8.17 -18.31 -3.71
CA GLY A 39 9.12 -19.36 -4.12
C GLY A 39 8.88 -19.94 -5.52
N ASP A 40 7.72 -19.68 -6.13
CA ASP A 40 7.35 -20.14 -7.47
C ASP A 40 7.47 -19.06 -8.55
N VAL A 41 7.84 -17.82 -8.17
CA VAL A 41 8.13 -16.76 -9.13
C VAL A 41 9.38 -17.13 -9.95
N ARG A 42 9.27 -16.99 -11.27
CA ARG A 42 10.34 -17.30 -12.22
C ARG A 42 10.57 -16.12 -13.16
N ARG A 43 11.64 -16.21 -13.95
CA ARG A 43 12.00 -15.19 -14.94
C ARG A 43 10.86 -14.94 -15.94
N GLU A 44 10.17 -15.99 -16.34
CA GLU A 44 9.08 -15.93 -17.31
C GLU A 44 7.91 -15.07 -16.82
N ASP A 45 7.70 -14.94 -15.51
CA ASP A 45 6.69 -14.05 -14.96
C ASP A 45 7.06 -12.58 -15.22
N VAL A 46 8.32 -12.21 -15.02
CA VAL A 46 8.83 -10.86 -15.27
C VAL A 46 8.82 -10.55 -16.76
N GLU A 47 9.25 -11.48 -17.62
CA GLU A 47 9.22 -11.28 -19.07
C GLU A 47 7.80 -11.05 -19.61
N ARG A 48 6.78 -11.71 -19.04
CA ARG A 48 5.37 -11.44 -19.37
C ARG A 48 4.97 -10.00 -19.05
N LEU A 49 5.41 -9.45 -17.93
CA LEU A 49 5.15 -8.06 -17.57
C LEU A 49 5.84 -7.07 -18.51
N LYS A 50 7.10 -7.35 -18.86
CA LYS A 50 7.85 -6.53 -19.82
C LYS A 50 7.20 -6.55 -21.19
N ALA A 51 6.73 -7.71 -21.65
CA ALA A 51 5.96 -7.85 -22.89
C ALA A 51 4.62 -7.10 -22.84
N ALA A 52 4.00 -6.96 -21.66
CA ALA A 52 2.81 -6.15 -21.44
C ALA A 52 3.09 -4.63 -21.36
N GLY A 53 4.36 -4.21 -21.45
CA GLY A 53 4.77 -2.81 -21.50
C GLY A 53 5.25 -2.22 -20.17
N TRP A 54 5.40 -3.03 -19.12
CA TRP A 54 5.93 -2.56 -17.84
C TRP A 54 7.45 -2.39 -17.88
N SER A 55 7.94 -1.29 -17.32
CA SER A 55 9.37 -1.06 -17.12
C SER A 55 9.91 -1.90 -15.95
N ASP A 56 11.22 -2.13 -15.94
CA ASP A 56 11.88 -2.80 -14.81
C ASP A 56 11.67 -2.03 -13.49
N GLU A 57 11.62 -0.70 -13.55
CA GLU A 57 11.33 0.17 -12.39
C GLU A 57 9.90 -0.05 -11.86
N ALA A 58 8.89 -0.09 -12.75
CA ALA A 58 7.51 -0.33 -12.32
C ALA A 58 7.32 -1.73 -11.72
N ILE A 59 8.01 -2.74 -12.27
CA ILE A 59 8.01 -4.11 -11.72
C ILE A 59 8.69 -4.13 -10.34
N TYR A 60 9.84 -3.45 -10.21
CA TYR A 60 10.54 -3.30 -8.93
C TYR A 60 9.66 -2.62 -7.87
N ASP A 61 8.95 -1.56 -8.23
CA ASP A 61 8.03 -0.86 -7.33
C ASP A 61 6.88 -1.77 -6.88
N ALA A 62 6.28 -2.52 -7.80
CA ALA A 62 5.22 -3.48 -7.47
C ALA A 62 5.69 -4.58 -6.51
N VAL A 63 6.88 -5.15 -6.76
CA VAL A 63 7.51 -6.12 -5.86
C VAL A 63 7.76 -5.52 -4.49
N SER A 64 8.30 -4.29 -4.45
CA SER A 64 8.62 -3.58 -3.20
C SER A 64 7.39 -3.33 -2.35
N VAL A 65 6.29 -2.85 -2.97
CA VAL A 65 5.01 -2.65 -2.29
C VAL A 65 4.46 -3.97 -1.76
N CYS A 66 4.40 -5.01 -2.59
CA CYS A 66 3.93 -6.34 -2.18
C CYS A 66 4.72 -6.90 -0.98
N ALA A 67 6.06 -6.82 -1.04
CA ALA A 67 6.93 -7.29 0.03
C ALA A 67 6.75 -6.48 1.33
N LEU A 68 6.62 -5.15 1.23
CA LEU A 68 6.42 -4.27 2.38
C LEU A 68 5.10 -4.56 3.11
N PHE A 69 4.00 -4.75 2.38
CA PHE A 69 2.72 -5.14 2.99
C PHE A 69 2.78 -6.53 3.62
N ASN A 70 3.46 -7.49 2.98
CA ASN A 70 3.70 -8.80 3.56
C ASN A 70 4.47 -8.74 4.89
N PHE A 71 5.44 -7.84 5.01
CA PHE A 71 6.14 -7.57 6.26
C PHE A 71 5.21 -6.93 7.31
N TYR A 72 4.48 -5.87 6.95
CA TYR A 72 3.59 -5.18 7.89
C TYR A 72 2.48 -6.07 8.41
N ASN A 73 1.83 -6.86 7.56
CA ASN A 73 0.77 -7.77 8.00
C ASN A 73 1.28 -8.71 9.10
N ARG A 74 2.45 -9.33 8.89
CA ARG A 74 3.09 -10.21 9.89
C ARG A 74 3.50 -9.48 11.16
N TRP A 75 4.02 -8.26 11.04
CA TRP A 75 4.44 -7.46 12.18
C TRP A 75 3.25 -6.99 13.03
N ILE A 76 2.20 -6.48 12.39
CA ILE A 76 0.96 -6.04 13.06
C ILE A 76 0.31 -7.22 13.77
N ASP A 77 0.08 -8.32 13.05
CA ASP A 77 -0.56 -9.51 13.60
C ASP A 77 0.26 -10.14 14.72
N GLY A 78 1.60 -10.17 14.57
CA GLY A 78 2.51 -10.72 15.57
C GLY A 78 2.65 -9.86 16.84
N THR A 79 2.36 -8.56 16.77
CA THR A 79 2.48 -7.63 17.91
C THR A 79 1.14 -7.30 18.57
N GLY A 80 0.02 -7.76 17.99
CA GLY A 80 -1.33 -7.50 18.52
C GLY A 80 -1.82 -6.06 18.31
N VAL A 81 -1.17 -5.31 17.42
CA VAL A 81 -1.61 -3.97 17.05
C VAL A 81 -2.96 -4.08 16.34
N GLN A 82 -3.97 -3.37 16.84
CA GLN A 82 -5.32 -3.36 16.27
C GLN A 82 -5.41 -2.33 15.15
N GLY A 83 -6.11 -2.68 14.07
CA GLY A 83 -6.46 -1.75 13.01
C GLY A 83 -7.39 -0.62 13.50
N LEU A 84 -7.50 0.44 12.70
CA LEU A 84 -8.47 1.51 12.96
C LEU A 84 -9.90 1.04 12.66
N SER A 85 -10.90 1.70 13.22
CA SER A 85 -12.28 1.49 12.77
C SER A 85 -12.48 2.02 11.34
N PRO A 86 -13.46 1.51 10.56
CA PRO A 86 -13.74 1.99 9.21
C PRO A 86 -13.91 3.50 9.10
N ASP A 87 -14.61 4.11 10.06
CA ASP A 87 -14.79 5.57 10.12
C ASP A 87 -13.48 6.33 10.33
N LEU A 88 -12.57 5.77 11.13
CA LEU A 88 -11.25 6.35 11.37
C LEU A 88 -10.34 6.19 10.15
N TYR A 89 -10.44 5.10 9.40
CA TYR A 89 -9.77 4.96 8.10
C TYR A 89 -10.30 6.00 7.10
N ALA A 90 -11.62 6.20 7.00
CA ALA A 90 -12.20 7.19 6.09
C ALA A 90 -11.76 8.63 6.44
N LYS A 91 -11.75 8.98 7.73
CA LYS A 91 -11.24 10.28 8.21
C LYS A 91 -9.75 10.45 7.90
N SER A 92 -8.95 9.41 8.15
CA SER A 92 -7.51 9.40 7.86
C SER A 92 -7.23 9.55 6.36
N ALA A 93 -7.99 8.85 5.50
CA ALA A 93 -7.86 8.95 4.06
C ALA A 93 -8.15 10.37 3.54
N LYS A 94 -9.23 11.00 4.00
CA LYS A 94 -9.54 12.41 3.64
C LYS A 94 -8.43 13.37 4.09
N ARG A 95 -7.92 13.18 5.31
CA ARG A 95 -6.81 13.98 5.83
C ARG A 95 -5.55 13.83 4.96
N MET A 96 -5.16 12.58 4.66
CA MET A 96 -3.96 12.30 3.87
C MET A 96 -4.08 12.82 2.43
N ALA A 97 -5.27 12.71 1.83
CA ALA A 97 -5.51 13.25 0.50
C ALA A 97 -5.38 14.79 0.45
N ALA A 98 -5.78 15.49 1.52
CA ALA A 98 -5.73 16.95 1.57
C ALA A 98 -4.36 17.50 2.04
N GLY A 99 -3.69 16.82 2.97
CA GLY A 99 -2.51 17.34 3.69
C GLY A 99 -1.25 16.48 3.58
N GLY A 100 -1.27 15.40 2.79
CA GLY A 100 -0.17 14.45 2.68
C GLY A 100 0.02 13.60 3.94
N TYR A 101 1.24 13.09 4.15
CA TYR A 101 1.56 12.18 5.26
C TYR A 101 1.96 12.89 6.56
N LEU A 102 1.96 14.22 6.60
CA LEU A 102 2.27 14.95 7.81
C LEU A 102 1.16 14.73 8.86
N PRO A 103 1.51 14.54 10.14
CA PRO A 103 0.52 14.49 11.19
C PRO A 103 -0.27 15.80 11.22
N ALA A 104 -1.54 15.71 11.64
CA ALA A 104 -2.31 16.92 11.90
C ALA A 104 -1.57 17.77 12.95
N PRO A 105 -1.49 19.09 12.79
CA PRO A 105 -0.97 19.93 13.84
C PRO A 105 -1.75 19.66 15.13
N PRO A 106 -1.08 19.65 16.30
CA PRO A 106 -1.76 19.43 17.56
C PRO A 106 -2.84 20.50 17.78
N PRO A 107 -3.90 20.20 18.55
CA PRO A 107 -4.88 21.20 18.96
C PRO A 107 -4.19 22.45 19.52
N ALA A 108 -4.74 23.64 19.24
CA ALA A 108 -4.16 24.89 19.72
C ALA A 108 -3.99 24.94 21.25
N ASP A 109 -4.85 24.22 21.97
CA ASP A 109 -4.85 24.12 23.44
C ASP A 109 -4.12 22.87 23.97
N ALA A 110 -3.44 22.11 23.11
CA ALA A 110 -2.68 20.96 23.55
C ALA A 110 -1.52 21.44 24.45
N PRO A 111 -1.31 20.78 25.60
CA PRO A 111 -0.19 21.13 26.48
C PRO A 111 1.11 21.01 25.69
N LYS A 112 1.90 22.08 25.70
CA LYS A 112 3.20 22.11 25.03
C LYS A 112 4.04 20.94 25.58
N PRO A 113 4.71 20.15 24.73
CA PRO A 113 5.59 19.10 25.22
C PRO A 113 6.59 19.72 26.20
N PRO A 114 6.96 18.99 27.27
CA PRO A 114 7.96 19.49 28.21
C PRO A 114 9.17 19.96 27.41
N SER A 115 9.63 21.17 27.71
CA SER A 115 10.91 21.65 27.20
C SER A 115 11.94 20.65 27.66
N ASP A 116 12.50 19.85 26.74
CA ASP A 116 13.68 19.05 27.02
C ASP A 116 14.74 20.04 27.51
N GLY A 117 14.94 20.09 28.83
CA GLY A 117 16.10 20.75 29.38
C GLY A 117 17.30 20.05 28.75
N GLU A 118 18.19 20.82 28.13
CA GLU A 118 19.46 20.29 27.64
C GLU A 118 20.08 19.43 28.76
N PRO A 119 20.57 18.21 28.46
CA PRO A 119 21.31 17.47 29.46
C PRO A 119 22.56 18.29 29.81
N GLU A 120 22.63 18.77 31.06
CA GLU A 120 23.85 19.35 31.61
C GLU A 120 24.99 18.35 31.42
N ARG A 121 26.04 18.81 30.72
CA ARG A 121 27.28 18.06 30.49
C ARG A 121 28.19 18.10 31.71
#